data_AF-A0AB36YDQ4-F1
#
_entry.id   AF-A0AB36YDQ4-F1
#
_cell.length_a   1.000
_cell.length_b   1.000
_cell.length_c   1.000
_cell.angle_alpha   90.00
_cell.angle_beta   90.00
_cell.angle_gamma   90.00
#
_symmetry.space_group_name_H-M   'P 1'
#
loop_
_entity.id
_entity.type
_entity.pdbx_description
1 polymer ?
#
loop_
_entity_poly.entity_id
_entity_poly.type
_entity_poly.pdbx_seq_one_letter_code
_entity_poly.pdbx_strand_id
1 'polypeptide(L)' 'MEQQRTILISNVEASKMIGMQSVSGLNKLRERDKTFPKPITTSDARCARLRFDPAEIEQWIANKKSARDQPGANQ' A
#
# COMPACT_ATOMS: atom_id res chain seq x y z
N MET A 1 4.54 -10.86 -20.35
CA MET A 1 5.16 -9.55 -20.15
C MET A 1 4.21 -8.73 -19.30
N GLU A 2 4.45 -8.71 -17.99
CA GLU A 2 3.61 -7.96 -17.05
C GLU A 2 3.87 -6.48 -17.32
N GLN A 3 2.87 -5.79 -17.88
CA GLN A 3 2.94 -4.36 -18.07
C GLN A 3 2.95 -3.72 -16.69
N GLN A 4 4.14 -3.43 -16.15
CA GLN A 4 4.29 -2.54 -15.00
C GLN A 4 3.71 -1.18 -15.40
N ARG A 5 2.43 -1.00 -15.08
CA ARG A 5 1.71 0.25 -15.27
C ARG A 5 2.50 1.31 -14.50
N THR A 6 3.17 2.21 -15.22
CA THR A 6 3.94 3.34 -14.67
C THR A 6 3.02 4.42 -14.08
N ILE A 7 1.89 4.02 -13.50
CA ILE A 7 0.83 4.90 -13.00
C ILE A 7 0.97 4.95 -11.49
N LEU A 8 1.73 5.94 -11.02
CA LEU A 8 1.87 6.20 -9.59
C LEU A 8 0.57 6.81 -9.04
N ILE A 9 -0.02 6.17 -8.04
CA ILE A 9 -1.27 6.61 -7.42
C ILE A 9 -1.02 7.51 -6.20
N SER A 10 -1.96 8.40 -5.88
CA SER A 10 -1.87 9.27 -4.71
C SER A 10 -2.29 8.55 -3.41
N ASN A 11 -2.01 9.15 -2.24
CA ASN A 11 -2.50 8.63 -0.95
C ASN A 11 -4.01 8.34 -0.96
N VAL A 12 -4.82 9.20 -1.58
CA VAL A 12 -6.28 9.06 -1.61
C VAL A 12 -6.68 7.78 -2.34
N GLU A 13 -6.06 7.54 -3.50
CA GLU A 13 -6.30 6.36 -4.31
C GLU A 13 -5.78 5.10 -3.63
N ALA A 14 -4.59 5.16 -3.01
CA ALA A 14 -4.05 4.07 -2.21
C ALA A 14 -4.98 3.69 -1.05
N SER A 15 -5.53 4.67 -0.33
CA SER A 15 -6.53 4.42 0.72
C SER A 15 -7.81 3.77 0.17
N LYS A 16 -8.30 4.19 -1.01
CA LYS A 16 -9.46 3.54 -1.65
C LYS A 16 -9.18 2.08 -2.03
N MET A 17 -7.99 1.77 -2.56
CA MET A 17 -7.64 0.40 -2.96
C MET A 17 -7.66 -0.58 -1.79
N ILE A 18 -7.20 -0.17 -0.61
CA ILE A 18 -7.22 -1.00 0.59
C ILE A 18 -8.55 -0.92 1.37
N GLY A 19 -9.56 -0.21 0.84
CA GLY A 19 -10.86 -0.04 1.48
C GLY A 19 -10.85 0.91 2.69
N MET A 20 -9.82 1.77 2.82
CA MET A 20 -9.75 2.79 3.86
C MET A 20 -10.47 4.08 3.43
N GLN A 21 -11.30 4.59 4.34
CA GLN A 21 -12.09 5.80 4.10
C GLN A 21 -11.28 7.10 4.31
N SER A 22 -10.06 7.02 4.85
CA SER A 22 -9.24 8.19 5.18
C SER A 22 -7.75 7.95 5.02
N VAL A 23 -7.05 8.97 4.50
CA VAL A 23 -5.57 9.00 4.35
C VAL A 23 -4.85 8.97 5.69
N SER A 24 -5.48 9.43 6.78
CA SER A 24 -4.89 9.33 8.12
C SER A 24 -4.81 7.86 8.59
N GLY A 25 -5.79 7.03 8.23
CA GLY A 25 -5.77 5.59 8.47
C GLY A 25 -4.62 4.93 7.72
N LEU A 26 -4.38 5.35 6.48
CA LEU A 26 -3.26 4.86 5.67
C LEU A 26 -1.91 5.21 6.30
N ASN A 27 -1.73 6.45 6.79
CA ASN A 27 -0.49 6.82 7.49
C ASN A 27 -0.28 6.02 8.78
N LYS A 28 -1.32 5.83 9.60
CA LYS A 28 -1.23 4.97 10.79
C LYS A 28 -0.89 3.53 10.43
N LEU A 29 -1.46 3.00 9.35
CA LEU A 29 -1.14 1.67 8.85
C LEU A 29 0.33 1.56 8.45
N ARG A 30 0.87 2.57 7.76
CA ARG A 30 2.29 2.65 7.39
C ARG A 30 3.21 2.67 8.62
N GLU A 31 2.82 3.38 9.67
CA GLU A 31 3.58 3.43 10.92
C GLU A 31 3.52 2.08 11.68
N ARG A 32 2.35 1.43 11.70
CA ARG A 32 2.14 0.15 12.39
C ARG A 32 2.72 -1.04 11.62
N ASP A 33 2.66 -1.01 10.30
CA ASP A 33 3.00 -2.12 9.43
C ASP A 33 4.10 -1.73 8.45
N LYS A 34 5.34 -2.07 8.83
CA LYS A 34 6.54 -1.79 8.03
C LYS A 34 6.61 -2.59 6.73
N THR A 35 5.71 -3.55 6.53
CA THR A 35 5.59 -4.30 5.27
C THR A 35 4.83 -3.51 4.20
N PHE A 36 4.18 -2.41 4.58
CA PHE A 36 3.43 -1.58 3.64
C PHE A 36 4.39 -0.88 2.64
N PRO A 37 4.02 -0.78 1.35
CA PRO A 37 4.86 -0.16 0.32
C PRO A 37 5.35 1.24 0.69
N LYS A 38 6.63 1.51 0.44
CA LYS A 38 7.22 2.81 0.71
C LYS A 38 6.69 3.83 -0.30
N PRO A 39 6.30 5.03 0.13
CA PRO A 39 5.92 6.07 -0.81
C PRO A 39 7.12 6.50 -1.64
N ILE A 40 6.87 6.72 -2.91
CA ILE A 40 7.79 7.33 -3.85
C ILE A 40 7.60 8.85 -3.76
N THR A 41 8.62 9.54 -3.26
CA THR A 41 8.69 11.00 -3.26
C THR A 41 9.52 11.45 -4.45
N THR A 42 9.05 12.48 -5.16
CA THR A 42 9.78 13.09 -6.30
C THR A 42 10.58 14.33 -5.89
N SER A 43 10.50 14.74 -4.62
CA SER A 43 11.20 15.90 -4.07
C SER A 43 11.32 15.79 -2.55
N ASP A 44 12.33 16.45 -1.99
CA ASP A 44 12.61 16.53 -0.54
C ASP A 44 11.74 17.59 0.20
N ALA A 45 10.85 18.28 -0.53
CA ALA A 45 9.99 19.28 0.07
C ALA A 45 9.04 18.65 1.12
N ARG A 46 8.85 19.33 2.26
CA ARG A 46 7.93 18.91 3.35
C ARG A 46 6.48 18.65 2.88
N CYS A 47 6.08 19.21 1.73
CA CYS A 47 4.77 19.01 1.08
C CYS A 47 4.82 18.13 -0.18
N ALA A 48 5.89 17.37 -0.40
CA ALA A 48 6.03 16.52 -1.57
C ALA A 48 4.88 15.51 -1.66
N ARG A 49 4.26 15.41 -2.83
CA ARG A 49 3.19 14.44 -3.05
C ARG A 49 3.77 13.04 -3.01
N LEU A 50 3.48 12.33 -1.92
CA LEU A 50 3.74 10.90 -1.79
C LEU A 50 2.88 10.16 -2.82
N ARG A 51 3.54 9.39 -3.68
CA ARG A 51 2.86 8.51 -4.63
C ARG A 51 3.20 7.06 -4.32
N PHE A 52 2.35 6.13 -4.71
CA PHE A 52 2.53 4.71 -4.49
C PHE A 52 2.41 3.97 -5.81
N ASP A 53 3.10 2.84 -5.91
CA ASP A 53 2.88 1.92 -7.01
C ASP A 53 1.65 1.05 -6.70
N PRO A 54 0.64 1.01 -7.59
CA PRO A 54 -0.54 0.19 -7.39
C PRO A 54 -0.20 -1.30 -7.35
N ALA A 55 0.79 -1.78 -8.12
CA ALA A 55 1.16 -3.18 -8.15
C ALA A 55 1.79 -3.64 -6.82
N GLU A 56 2.58 -2.77 -6.17
CA GLU A 56 3.11 -3.07 -4.82
C GLU A 56 1.99 -3.15 -3.78
N ILE A 57 1.00 -2.27 -3.86
CA ILE A 57 -0.17 -2.30 -2.96
C ILE A 57 -0.98 -3.57 -3.20
N GLU A 58 -1.24 -3.95 -4.45
CA GLU A 58 -1.94 -5.18 -4.81
C GLU A 58 -1.19 -6.42 -4.30
N GLN A 59 0.13 -6.49 -4.50
CA GLN A 59 0.96 -7.57 -3.95
C GLN A 59 0.94 -7.60 -2.42
N TRP A 60 0.97 -6.44 -1.76
CA TRP A 60 0.87 -6.37 -0.30
C TRP A 60 -0.49 -6.89 0.20
N ILE A 61 -1.59 -6.50 -0.45
CA ILE A 61 -2.93 -7.02 -0.14
C ILE A 61 -2.96 -8.53 -0.39
N ALA A 62 -2.42 -9.01 -1.49
CA ALA A 62 -2.36 -10.43 -1.83
C ALA A 62 -1.56 -11.22 -0.79
N ASN A 63 -0.40 -10.72 -0.36
CA ASN A 63 0.43 -11.33 0.67
C ASN A 63 -0.30 -11.34 2.03
N LYS A 64 -0.99 -10.25 2.40
CA LYS A 64 -1.83 -10.21 3.61
C LYS A 64 -3.00 -11.17 3.55
N LYS A 65 -3.63 -11.31 2.39
CA LYS A 65 -4.70 -12.30 2.17
C LYS A 65 -4.15 -13.72 2.26
N SER A 66 -3.00 -14.01 1.66
CA SER A 66 -2.34 -15.32 1.76
C SER A 66 -1.92 -15.64 3.19
N ALA A 67 -1.42 -14.67 3.95
CA ALA A 67 -1.09 -14.83 5.36
C ALA A 67 -2.34 -15.02 6.24
N ARG A 68 -3.50 -14.53 5.80
CA ARG A 68 -4.80 -14.74 6.46
C ARG A 68 -5.43 -16.08 6.06
N ASP A 69 -5.22 -16.50 4.82
CA ASP A 69 -5.63 -17.79 4.25
C ASP A 69 -4.70 -18.94 4.62
N GLN A 70 -3.65 -18.66 5.41
CA GLN A 70 -3.17 -19.62 6.40
C GLN A 70 -4.02 -19.45 7.66
N PRO A 71 -5.22 -20.06 7.74
CA PRO A 71 -5.83 -20.27 9.04
C PRO A 71 -4.80 -21.06 9.85
N GLY A 72 -4.70 -20.76 11.14
CA GLY A 72 -3.82 -21.51 12.03
C GLY A 72 -3.92 -23.00 11.73
N ALA A 73 -2.76 -23.58 11.39
CA ALA A 73 -2.52 -25.00 11.57
C ALA A 73 -2.72 -25.27 13.07
N ASN A 74 -3.98 -25.50 13.46
CA ASN A 74 -4.32 -26.15 14.70
C ASN A 74 -4.83 -27.53 14.30
N GLN A 75 -3.85 -28.40 14.01
CA GLN A 75 -4.02 -29.85 14.05
C GLN A 75 -4.20 -30.30 15.50
#